data_AF-A0A5N7CL45-F1
#
_entry.id   AF-A0A5N7CL45-F1
#
_cell.length_a   1.000
_cell.length_b   1.000
_cell.length_c   1.000
_cell.angle_alpha   90.00
_cell.angle_beta   90.00
_cell.angle_gamma   90.00
#
_symmetry.space_group_name_H-M   'P 1'
#
loop_
_entity.id
_entity.type
_entity.pdbx_description
1 polymer ?
#
loop_
_entity_poly.entity_id
_entity_poly.type
_entity_poly.pdbx_seq_one_letter_code
_entity_poly.pdbx_strand_id
1 'polypeptide(L)'
;MPAPAAATECEQSTGQKNCKIVQEVVGPRQAHRNHQIPYPTWDYGQGVPDNGASLAHDHYEIDPYAPDRTDPPMFIVGFSSRPGRVKDTYRNLKEKGKCVINTVSEEMIEAVNAAATDAPHGVSEWDVSGLHEAPSMTVEPSRVKESVFNIEGKVIDIKEFATRFWVREGAANEDFSHIDIEKLRPSVSTFERPRRKWSNEVSKSTLSSRLHGEKEGEN
;
A
#
# COMPACT_ATOMS: atom_id res chain seq x y z
N MET A 1 15.56 47.61 2.50
CA MET A 1 14.63 46.85 1.64
C MET A 1 15.42 45.74 0.97
N PRO A 2 15.53 44.52 1.53
CA PRO A 2 16.19 43.42 0.85
C PRO A 2 15.18 42.67 -0.05
N ALA A 3 15.62 42.38 -1.28
CA ALA A 3 14.90 41.59 -2.27
C ALA A 3 14.83 40.10 -1.85
N PRO A 4 13.79 39.34 -2.25
CA PRO A 4 13.66 37.94 -1.90
C PRO A 4 14.63 37.07 -2.72
N ALA A 5 15.25 36.11 -2.04
CA ALA A 5 16.15 35.12 -2.61
C ALA A 5 15.40 34.21 -3.60
N ALA A 6 16.02 33.98 -4.75
CA ALA A 6 15.57 33.07 -5.78
C ALA A 6 15.43 31.64 -5.23
N ALA A 7 14.28 31.03 -5.48
CA ALA A 7 14.07 29.60 -5.27
C ALA A 7 15.00 28.83 -6.22
N THR A 8 15.94 28.09 -5.66
CA THR A 8 16.79 27.16 -6.42
C THR A 8 15.91 26.00 -6.88
N GLU A 9 15.80 25.84 -8.20
CA GLU A 9 15.13 24.71 -8.84
C GLU A 9 15.73 23.39 -8.33
N CYS A 10 14.87 22.55 -7.74
CA CYS A 10 15.25 21.22 -7.30
C CYS A 10 15.23 20.30 -8.53
N GLU A 11 16.42 19.88 -9.00
CA GLU A 11 16.59 18.92 -10.08
C GLU A 11 15.74 17.67 -9.83
N GLN A 12 14.84 17.40 -10.76
CA GLN A 12 14.05 16.17 -10.80
C GLN A 12 14.98 15.00 -11.08
N SER A 13 15.61 14.47 -10.02
CA SER A 13 16.36 13.23 -10.13
C SER A 13 15.38 12.11 -10.50
N THR A 14 15.67 11.43 -11.61
CA THR A 14 14.90 10.31 -12.16
C THR A 14 15.09 9.10 -11.25
N GLY A 15 14.53 9.17 -10.05
CA GLY A 15 14.73 8.21 -8.96
C GLY A 15 13.72 7.07 -9.03
N GLN A 16 14.10 6.00 -9.74
CA GLN A 16 13.71 4.60 -9.52
C GLN A 16 12.26 4.36 -9.04
N LYS A 17 11.38 4.02 -10.00
CA LYS A 17 9.94 3.70 -9.92
C LYS A 17 9.55 2.48 -9.04
N ASN A 18 10.24 2.27 -7.93
CA ASN A 18 10.06 1.12 -7.03
C ASN A 18 9.38 1.53 -5.70
N CYS A 19 8.60 2.60 -5.65
CA CYS A 19 7.93 3.00 -4.41
C CYS A 19 6.64 2.20 -4.19
N LYS A 20 6.71 1.12 -3.39
CA LYS A 20 5.52 0.47 -2.86
C LYS A 20 4.81 1.42 -1.90
N ILE A 21 3.53 1.69 -2.17
CA ILE A 21 2.65 2.42 -1.27
C ILE A 21 2.54 1.62 0.04
N VAL A 22 3.08 2.17 1.14
CA VAL A 22 2.87 1.59 2.47
C VAL A 22 1.48 2.04 2.91
N GLN A 23 0.57 1.06 2.99
CA GLN A 23 -0.83 1.27 3.32
C GLN A 23 -1.08 0.70 4.71
N GLU A 24 -1.64 1.54 5.58
CA GLU A 24 -2.22 1.07 6.84
C GLU A 24 -3.73 1.30 6.76
N VAL A 25 -4.50 0.22 6.92
CA VAL A 25 -5.96 0.30 7.02
C VAL A 25 -6.28 0.68 8.45
N VAL A 26 -6.37 1.98 8.74
CA VAL A 26 -6.82 2.48 10.04
C VAL A 26 -8.31 2.82 9.92
N GLY A 27 -9.18 1.87 10.24
CA GLY A 27 -10.62 2.14 10.33
C GLY A 27 -11.45 0.93 10.80
N PRO A 28 -12.38 1.10 11.75
CA PRO A 28 -13.30 0.04 12.13
C PRO A 28 -14.28 -0.25 10.97
N ARG A 29 -14.28 -1.48 10.44
CA ARG A 29 -15.36 -1.96 9.54
C ARG A 29 -16.66 -2.05 10.32
N GLN A 30 -17.67 -1.26 9.96
CA GLN A 30 -19.05 -1.57 10.33
C GLN A 30 -19.46 -2.88 9.66
N ALA A 31 -19.69 -3.91 10.47
CA ALA A 31 -19.89 -5.31 10.07
C ALA A 31 -21.23 -5.62 9.35
N HIS A 32 -21.91 -4.62 8.78
CA HIS A 32 -23.28 -4.78 8.25
C HIS A 32 -23.46 -4.61 6.73
N ARG A 33 -22.39 -4.43 5.94
CA ARG A 33 -22.54 -4.46 4.48
C ARG A 33 -22.27 -5.85 3.94
N ASN A 34 -23.25 -6.41 3.23
CA ASN A 34 -23.13 -7.62 2.42
C ASN A 34 -21.79 -7.61 1.66
N HIS A 35 -21.22 -8.81 1.49
CA HIS A 35 -19.94 -9.14 0.84
C HIS A 35 -19.79 -8.72 -0.64
N GLN A 36 -20.49 -7.67 -1.07
CA GLN A 36 -20.50 -7.13 -2.41
C GLN A 36 -19.30 -6.20 -2.58
N ILE A 37 -18.60 -6.35 -3.71
CA ILE A 37 -17.58 -5.41 -4.16
C ILE A 37 -18.28 -4.04 -4.24
N PRO A 38 -17.87 -3.02 -3.46
CA PRO A 38 -18.56 -1.73 -3.43
C PRO A 38 -18.61 -1.08 -4.82
N TYR A 39 -17.64 -1.40 -5.68
CA TYR A 39 -17.55 -0.91 -7.05
C TYR A 39 -17.37 -2.07 -8.05
N PRO A 40 -18.44 -2.77 -8.45
CA PRO A 40 -18.34 -3.95 -9.32
C PRO A 40 -17.92 -3.64 -10.77
N THR A 41 -17.98 -2.37 -11.17
CA THR A 41 -17.58 -1.89 -12.49
C THR A 41 -16.15 -1.32 -12.52
N TRP A 42 -15.45 -1.35 -11.38
CA TRP A 42 -14.10 -0.83 -11.26
C TRP A 42 -13.09 -1.77 -11.94
N ASP A 43 -12.08 -1.22 -12.63
CA ASP A 43 -11.01 -1.97 -13.30
C ASP A 43 -9.62 -1.40 -12.95
N TYR A 44 -8.58 -2.20 -13.14
CA TYR A 44 -7.19 -1.84 -12.87
C TYR A 44 -6.79 -0.55 -13.58
N GLY A 45 -6.06 0.31 -12.88
CA GLY A 45 -5.61 1.61 -13.39
C GLY A 45 -6.65 2.72 -13.37
N GLN A 46 -7.89 2.48 -12.93
CA GLN A 46 -8.93 3.52 -12.87
C GLN A 46 -8.76 4.52 -11.72
N GLY A 47 -7.99 4.20 -10.69
CA GLY A 47 -7.84 5.06 -9.52
C GLY A 47 -9.07 5.04 -8.62
N VAL A 48 -9.33 6.13 -7.90
CA VAL A 48 -10.47 6.22 -6.96
C VAL A 48 -11.75 6.55 -7.72
N PRO A 49 -12.86 5.79 -7.56
CA PRO A 49 -14.13 6.01 -8.25
C PRO A 49 -14.96 7.13 -7.61
N ASP A 50 -14.38 8.32 -7.47
CA ASP A 50 -14.96 9.50 -6.80
C ASP A 50 -15.13 10.70 -7.76
N ASN A 51 -15.03 10.47 -9.06
CA ASN A 51 -15.02 11.50 -10.11
C ASN A 51 -13.94 12.59 -9.90
N GLY A 52 -12.83 12.24 -9.24
CA GLY A 52 -11.73 13.16 -8.98
C GLY A 52 -11.95 14.07 -7.77
N ALA A 53 -12.94 13.80 -6.91
CA ALA A 53 -13.18 14.57 -5.71
C ALA A 53 -11.95 14.63 -4.78
N SER A 54 -11.29 13.49 -4.55
CA SER A 54 -10.07 13.43 -3.73
C SER A 54 -8.91 14.19 -4.36
N LEU A 55 -8.84 14.23 -5.69
CA LEU A 55 -7.79 14.95 -6.43
C LEU A 55 -7.94 16.47 -6.38
N ALA A 56 -9.13 16.97 -6.05
CA ALA A 56 -9.43 18.40 -5.93
C ALA A 56 -8.97 18.98 -4.58
N HIS A 57 -8.59 18.14 -3.62
CA HIS A 57 -8.11 18.58 -2.32
C HIS A 57 -6.58 18.62 -2.27
N ASP A 58 -6.06 19.68 -1.66
CA ASP A 58 -4.63 19.82 -1.36
C ASP A 58 -4.35 19.37 0.08
N HIS A 59 -3.15 18.81 0.29
CA HIS A 59 -2.68 18.47 1.64
C HIS A 59 -1.93 19.64 2.25
N TYR A 60 -2.18 19.85 3.53
CA TYR A 60 -1.49 20.84 4.34
C TYR A 60 -0.60 20.14 5.36
N GLU A 61 0.61 20.67 5.54
CA GLU A 61 1.53 20.18 6.56
C GLU A 61 0.98 20.50 7.96
N ILE A 62 1.03 19.49 8.83
CA ILE A 62 0.70 19.60 10.24
C ILE A 62 2.03 19.52 10.99
N ASP A 63 2.54 20.64 11.50
CA ASP A 63 3.85 20.70 12.18
C ASP A 63 3.88 19.83 13.46
N PRO A 64 4.53 18.65 13.46
CA PRO A 64 4.50 17.77 14.62
C PRO A 64 5.27 18.35 15.82
N TYR A 65 6.09 19.39 15.62
CA TYR A 65 6.93 20.02 16.66
C TYR A 65 6.34 21.34 17.18
N ALA A 66 5.07 21.63 16.87
CA ALA A 66 4.39 22.78 17.43
C ALA A 66 4.41 22.75 18.98
N PRO A 67 4.58 23.90 19.66
CA PRO A 67 4.84 23.95 21.10
C PRO A 67 3.69 23.45 21.98
N ASP A 68 2.50 23.30 21.42
CA ASP A 68 1.29 22.75 22.06
C ASP A 68 1.14 21.22 21.87
N ARG A 69 2.08 20.55 21.20
CA ARG A 69 2.02 19.12 20.88
C ARG A 69 3.06 18.32 21.66
N THR A 70 2.63 17.18 22.18
CA THR A 70 3.52 16.21 22.84
C THR A 70 4.16 15.28 21.81
N ASP A 71 5.46 15.05 21.98
CA ASP A 71 6.40 14.10 21.35
C ASP A 71 5.95 13.43 20.02
N PRO A 72 6.72 13.54 18.92
CA PRO A 72 6.31 13.04 17.62
C PRO A 72 5.90 11.56 17.65
N PRO A 73 4.82 11.19 16.95
CA PRO A 73 4.28 9.83 16.97
C PRO A 73 5.26 8.82 16.33
N MET A 74 5.42 7.66 16.98
CA MET A 74 6.18 6.53 16.44
C MET A 74 5.24 5.44 15.93
N PHE A 75 5.48 4.97 14.71
CA PHE A 75 4.69 3.92 14.06
C PHE A 75 5.49 2.62 13.95
N ILE A 76 4.82 1.48 14.16
CA ILE A 76 5.40 0.15 13.96
C ILE A 76 4.60 -0.54 12.86
N VAL A 77 5.24 -0.79 11.72
CA VAL A 77 4.62 -1.47 10.57
C VAL A 77 5.21 -2.87 10.41
N GLY A 78 4.35 -3.88 10.50
CA GLY A 78 4.71 -5.28 10.29
C GLY A 78 4.56 -5.71 8.84
N PHE A 79 5.55 -6.41 8.30
CA PHE A 79 5.46 -7.02 6.96
C PHE A 79 5.60 -8.53 7.04
N SER A 80 4.72 -9.24 6.32
CA SER A 80 4.93 -10.64 6.01
C SER A 80 5.52 -10.78 4.61
N SER A 81 6.52 -11.66 4.48
CA SER A 81 7.09 -12.05 3.18
C SER A 81 6.79 -13.53 2.93
N ARG A 82 6.53 -13.87 1.66
CA ARG A 82 6.39 -15.27 1.24
C ARG A 82 7.78 -15.93 1.21
N PRO A 83 7.87 -17.25 1.43
CA PRO A 83 9.12 -17.98 1.20
C PRO A 83 9.62 -17.74 -0.23
N GLY A 84 10.90 -17.40 -0.39
CA GLY A 84 11.57 -17.26 -1.68
C GLY A 84 11.65 -15.84 -2.26
N ARG A 85 10.79 -14.89 -1.87
CA ARG A 85 10.92 -13.47 -2.29
C ARG A 85 10.62 -12.52 -1.14
N VAL A 86 11.63 -11.74 -0.77
CA VAL A 86 11.50 -10.62 0.16
C VAL A 86 10.64 -9.52 -0.47
N LYS A 87 9.71 -8.96 0.31
CA LYS A 87 8.84 -7.85 -0.14
C LYS A 87 9.67 -6.64 -0.56
N ASP A 88 9.35 -6.03 -1.70
CA ASP A 88 10.09 -4.87 -2.22
C ASP A 88 10.06 -3.67 -1.24
N THR A 89 8.94 -3.46 -0.52
CA THR A 89 8.85 -2.47 0.55
C THR A 89 9.93 -2.65 1.61
N TYR A 90 10.17 -3.89 2.06
CA TYR A 90 11.19 -4.16 3.08
C TYR A 90 12.60 -3.86 2.53
N ARG A 91 12.88 -4.21 1.28
CA ARG A 91 14.16 -3.87 0.63
C ARG A 91 14.36 -2.36 0.56
N ASN A 92 13.34 -1.62 0.10
CA ASN A 92 13.39 -0.17 0.02
C ASN A 92 13.60 0.49 1.39
N LEU A 93 12.94 -0.01 2.44
CA LEU A 93 13.12 0.48 3.80
C LEU A 93 14.53 0.23 4.33
N LYS A 94 15.12 -0.93 4.00
CA LYS A 94 16.49 -1.28 4.38
C LYS A 94 17.55 -0.48 3.61
N GLU A 95 17.29 -0.17 2.35
CA GLU A 95 18.22 0.57 1.47
C GLU A 95 18.13 2.09 1.67
N LYS A 96 16.91 2.65 1.68
CA LYS A 96 16.68 4.10 1.71
C LYS A 96 16.39 4.66 3.10
N GLY A 97 15.86 3.83 4.02
CA GLY A 97 15.52 4.26 5.39
C GLY A 97 14.43 5.33 5.48
N LYS A 98 13.66 5.55 4.41
CA LYS A 98 12.59 6.56 4.33
C LYS A 98 11.32 5.94 3.76
N CYS A 99 10.16 6.36 4.23
CA CYS A 99 8.86 5.92 3.72
C CYS A 99 7.76 6.95 3.94
N VAL A 100 6.64 6.73 3.25
CA VAL A 100 5.39 7.41 3.51
C VAL A 100 4.33 6.37 3.86
N ILE A 101 3.65 6.56 4.99
CA ILE A 101 2.49 5.77 5.40
C ILE A 101 1.25 6.54 4.98
N ASN A 102 0.39 5.90 4.18
CA ASN A 102 -0.82 6.52 3.65
C ASN A 102 -2.04 5.84 4.29
N THR A 103 -3.01 6.64 4.71
CA THR A 103 -4.29 6.15 5.18
C THR A 103 -5.19 5.74 4.02
N VAL A 104 -6.02 4.72 4.25
CA VAL A 104 -6.94 4.19 3.24
C VAL A 104 -8.37 4.55 3.60
N SER A 105 -9.03 5.31 2.72
CA SER A 105 -10.47 5.60 2.80
C SER A 105 -11.29 4.50 2.10
N GLU A 106 -12.59 4.42 2.41
CA GLU A 106 -13.49 3.38 1.84
C GLU A 106 -13.53 3.43 0.31
N GLU A 107 -13.51 4.62 -0.28
CA GLU A 107 -13.56 4.85 -1.73
C GLU A 107 -12.30 4.33 -2.44
N MET A 108 -11.16 4.28 -1.74
CA MET A 108 -9.88 3.87 -2.31
C MET A 108 -9.68 2.35 -2.33
N ILE A 109 -10.63 1.58 -1.78
CA ILE A 109 -10.41 0.16 -1.45
C ILE A 109 -10.04 -0.70 -2.67
N GLU A 110 -10.62 -0.45 -3.83
CA GLU A 110 -10.34 -1.23 -5.04
C GLU A 110 -8.94 -0.92 -5.59
N ALA A 111 -8.58 0.36 -5.69
CA ALA A 111 -7.24 0.79 -6.11
C ALA A 111 -6.15 0.29 -5.14
N VAL A 112 -6.44 0.30 -3.84
CA VAL A 112 -5.57 -0.24 -2.78
C VAL A 112 -5.40 -1.75 -2.92
N ASN A 113 -6.49 -2.49 -3.13
CA ASN A 113 -6.45 -3.93 -3.37
C ASN A 113 -5.63 -4.26 -4.63
N ALA A 114 -5.77 -3.45 -5.69
CA ALA A 114 -4.99 -3.60 -6.91
C ALA A 114 -3.48 -3.39 -6.66
N ALA A 115 -3.10 -2.35 -5.92
CA ALA A 115 -1.72 -2.11 -5.48
C ALA A 115 -1.16 -3.25 -4.60
N ALA A 116 -2.03 -3.98 -3.88
CA ALA A 116 -1.60 -5.11 -3.07
C ALA A 116 -1.21 -6.34 -3.90
N THR A 117 -1.53 -6.37 -5.20
CA THR A 117 -1.21 -7.48 -6.11
C THR A 117 0.29 -7.78 -6.13
N ASP A 118 0.66 -9.06 -6.28
CA ASP A 118 2.06 -9.51 -6.30
C ASP A 118 2.72 -9.17 -7.64
N ALA A 119 2.93 -7.88 -7.89
CA ALA A 119 3.54 -7.38 -9.11
C ALA A 119 5.00 -7.85 -9.22
N PRO A 120 5.48 -8.14 -10.45
CA PRO A 120 6.89 -8.41 -10.69
C PRO A 120 7.77 -7.25 -10.20
N HIS A 121 9.02 -7.54 -9.84
CA HIS A 121 9.96 -6.49 -9.48
C HIS A 121 10.18 -5.52 -10.66
N GLY A 122 10.25 -4.22 -10.37
CA GLY A 122 10.39 -3.15 -11.37
C GLY A 122 9.06 -2.65 -11.95
N VAL A 123 7.93 -3.30 -11.68
CA VAL A 123 6.60 -2.79 -12.05
C VAL A 123 6.08 -1.92 -10.91
N SER A 124 5.74 -0.68 -11.25
CA SER A 124 5.18 0.27 -10.31
C SER A 124 3.72 -0.07 -10.01
N GLU A 125 3.35 -0.14 -8.73
CA GLU A 125 1.96 -0.29 -8.33
C GLU A 125 1.08 0.93 -8.64
N TRP A 126 1.69 2.09 -8.92
CA TRP A 126 0.96 3.29 -9.35
C TRP A 126 0.18 3.03 -10.65
N ASP A 127 0.81 2.38 -11.63
CA ASP A 127 0.19 2.07 -12.91
C ASP A 127 -0.97 1.07 -12.76
N VAL A 128 -0.84 0.11 -11.83
CA VAL A 128 -1.83 -0.94 -11.59
C VAL A 128 -3.03 -0.41 -10.81
N SER A 129 -2.80 0.51 -9.88
CA SER A 129 -3.85 1.06 -9.01
C SER A 129 -4.55 2.27 -9.61
N GLY A 130 -3.87 3.05 -10.47
CA GLY A 130 -4.36 4.33 -10.96
C GLY A 130 -4.36 5.43 -9.90
N LEU A 131 -3.67 5.22 -8.77
CA LEU A 131 -3.47 6.24 -7.75
C LEU A 131 -2.49 7.31 -8.24
N HIS A 132 -2.62 8.51 -7.71
CA HIS A 132 -1.81 9.65 -8.14
C HIS A 132 -0.71 9.96 -7.13
N GLU A 133 0.49 10.16 -7.64
CA GLU A 133 1.63 10.62 -6.85
C GLU A 133 1.47 12.10 -6.49
N ALA A 134 1.74 12.42 -5.22
CA ALA A 134 1.95 13.78 -4.74
C ALA A 134 3.38 13.88 -4.16
N PRO A 135 4.06 15.04 -4.33
CA PRO A 135 5.41 15.21 -3.83
C PRO A 135 5.43 15.27 -2.30
N SER A 136 6.43 14.64 -1.71
CA SER A 136 6.74 14.72 -0.27
C SER A 136 7.69 15.86 0.05
N MET A 137 7.70 16.31 1.30
CA MET A 137 8.51 17.47 1.75
C MET A 137 9.81 17.06 2.45
N THR A 138 9.75 16.03 3.29
CA THR A 138 10.85 15.60 4.18
C THR A 138 11.53 14.32 3.67
N VAL A 139 10.84 13.54 2.84
CA VAL A 139 11.30 12.24 2.33
C VAL A 139 11.21 12.17 0.80
N GLU A 140 12.02 11.29 0.21
CA GLU A 140 12.04 11.06 -1.25
C GLU A 140 10.82 10.30 -1.80
N PRO A 141 10.26 9.28 -1.11
CA PRO A 141 9.10 8.57 -1.63
C PRO A 141 7.87 9.48 -1.73
N SER A 142 7.15 9.42 -2.85
CA SER A 142 5.90 10.14 -3.07
C SER A 142 4.79 9.67 -2.12
N ARG A 143 3.91 10.59 -1.75
CA ARG A 143 2.67 10.34 -1.00
C ARG A 143 1.48 10.15 -1.95
N VAL A 144 0.42 9.51 -1.49
CA VAL A 144 -0.79 9.28 -2.31
C VAL A 144 -1.67 10.52 -2.26
N LYS A 145 -1.99 11.09 -3.43
CA LYS A 145 -2.80 12.30 -3.51
C LYS A 145 -4.24 12.08 -3.03
N GLU A 146 -4.78 10.89 -3.23
CA GLU A 146 -6.14 10.56 -2.83
C GLU A 146 -6.27 10.21 -1.33
N SER A 147 -5.14 9.99 -0.64
CA SER A 147 -5.17 9.67 0.79
C SER A 147 -5.47 10.91 1.61
N VAL A 148 -6.42 10.82 2.54
CA VAL A 148 -6.81 11.93 3.42
C VAL A 148 -5.68 12.32 4.37
N PHE A 149 -4.90 11.34 4.82
CA PHE A 149 -3.80 11.54 5.76
C PHE A 149 -2.57 10.74 5.36
N ASN A 150 -1.44 11.44 5.31
CA ASN A 150 -0.14 10.92 4.90
C ASN A 150 0.88 11.22 5.98
N ILE A 151 1.77 10.28 6.25
CA ILE A 151 2.79 10.37 7.30
C ILE A 151 4.15 10.12 6.66
N GLU A 152 5.00 11.14 6.65
CA GLU A 152 6.37 11.01 6.21
C GLU A 152 7.25 10.52 7.35
N GLY A 153 7.90 9.37 7.15
CA GLY A 153 8.63 8.67 8.19
C GLY A 153 10.07 8.35 7.80
N LYS A 154 10.94 8.37 8.80
CA LYS A 154 12.29 7.80 8.72
C LYS A 154 12.33 6.51 9.54
N VAL A 155 12.98 5.50 9.01
CA VAL A 155 13.12 4.21 9.67
C VAL A 155 14.11 4.35 10.82
N ILE A 156 13.65 4.03 12.03
CA ILE A 156 14.49 4.05 13.24
C ILE A 156 15.13 2.68 13.47
N ASP A 157 14.35 1.61 13.33
CA ASP A 157 14.82 0.24 13.58
C ASP A 157 14.05 -0.76 12.71
N ILE A 158 14.71 -1.87 12.35
CA ILE A 158 14.12 -2.99 11.61
C ILE A 158 14.47 -4.27 12.37
N LYS A 159 13.44 -4.94 12.91
CA LYS A 159 13.59 -6.22 13.60
C LYS A 159 12.92 -7.34 12.82
N GLU A 160 13.67 -8.42 12.61
CA GLU A 160 13.16 -9.65 12.00
C GLU A 160 12.64 -10.58 13.10
N PHE A 161 11.41 -11.08 12.91
CA PHE A 161 10.76 -11.98 13.85
C PHE A 161 10.48 -13.33 13.19
N ALA A 162 10.86 -14.41 13.89
CA ALA A 162 10.45 -15.76 13.52
C ALA A 162 9.18 -16.13 14.29
N THR A 163 8.05 -16.23 13.59
CA THR A 163 6.77 -16.57 14.21
C THR A 163 6.52 -18.08 14.10
N ARG A 164 6.05 -18.70 15.19
CA ARG A 164 5.54 -20.07 15.19
C ARG A 164 4.03 -20.04 15.45
N PHE A 165 3.27 -20.65 14.55
CA PHE A 165 1.82 -20.79 14.70
C PHE A 165 1.49 -22.17 15.26
N TRP A 166 0.58 -22.22 16.22
CA TRP A 166 0.04 -23.46 16.77
C TRP A 166 -1.44 -23.50 16.44
N VAL A 167 -1.90 -24.61 15.88
CA VAL A 167 -3.31 -24.82 15.55
C VAL A 167 -3.79 -26.09 16.25
N ARG A 168 -5.00 -26.04 16.80
CA ARG A 168 -5.62 -27.20 17.44
C ARG A 168 -5.94 -28.26 16.40
N GLU A 169 -5.78 -29.53 16.77
CA GLU A 169 -6.23 -30.65 15.94
C GLU A 169 -7.70 -30.46 15.49
N GLY A 170 -7.96 -30.70 14.20
CA GLY A 170 -9.26 -30.50 13.58
C GLY A 170 -9.59 -29.05 13.20
N ALA A 171 -8.77 -28.06 13.55
CA ALA A 171 -8.96 -26.64 13.17
C ALA A 171 -8.20 -26.21 11.90
N ALA A 172 -7.48 -27.12 11.24
CA ALA A 172 -6.86 -26.90 9.93
C ALA A 172 -7.25 -28.01 8.95
N ASN A 173 -6.95 -27.83 7.67
CA ASN A 173 -7.01 -28.89 6.67
C ASN A 173 -5.96 -29.98 6.94
N GLU A 174 -6.06 -31.11 6.23
CA GLU A 174 -5.20 -32.29 6.43
C GLU A 174 -3.70 -31.96 6.31
N ASP A 175 -3.34 -31.01 5.44
CA ASP A 175 -1.96 -30.56 5.23
C ASP A 175 -1.51 -29.42 6.15
N PHE A 176 -2.35 -28.98 7.10
CA PHE A 176 -2.10 -27.84 7.99
C PHE A 176 -1.71 -26.52 7.29
N SER A 177 -2.05 -26.38 6.01
CA SER A 177 -1.74 -25.19 5.20
C SER A 177 -2.80 -24.10 5.31
N HIS A 178 -4.04 -24.47 5.63
CA HIS A 178 -5.17 -23.55 5.75
C HIS A 178 -5.93 -23.82 7.05
N ILE A 179 -6.12 -22.78 7.85
CA ILE A 179 -6.92 -22.84 9.07
C ILE A 179 -8.39 -22.69 8.69
N ASP A 180 -9.23 -23.57 9.23
CA ASP A 180 -10.68 -23.55 9.02
C ASP A 180 -11.29 -22.38 9.82
N ILE A 181 -11.65 -21.33 9.08
CA ILE A 181 -12.10 -20.05 9.66
C ILE A 181 -13.39 -20.24 10.47
N GLU A 182 -14.27 -21.16 10.05
CA GLU A 182 -15.54 -21.43 10.73
C GLU A 182 -15.35 -22.04 12.13
N LYS A 183 -14.21 -22.71 12.35
CA LYS A 183 -13.85 -23.29 13.65
C LYS A 183 -13.17 -22.29 14.59
N LEU A 184 -12.56 -21.23 14.06
CA LEU A 184 -11.89 -20.22 14.87
C LEU A 184 -12.88 -19.33 15.64
N ARG A 185 -14.08 -19.09 15.07
CA ARG A 185 -15.12 -18.19 15.62
C ARG A 185 -14.58 -16.96 16.39
N PRO A 186 -13.65 -16.18 15.80
CA PRO A 186 -13.09 -15.02 16.49
C PRO A 186 -14.17 -13.94 16.62
N SER A 187 -14.32 -13.36 17.80
CA SER A 187 -15.33 -12.34 18.11
C SER A 187 -15.01 -10.94 17.56
N VAL A 188 -13.98 -10.79 16.74
CA VAL A 188 -13.53 -9.48 16.22
C VAL A 188 -13.12 -9.57 14.75
N SER A 189 -13.83 -8.78 13.93
CA SER A 189 -13.67 -8.62 12.49
C SER A 189 -12.42 -7.80 12.16
N THR A 190 -11.46 -8.39 11.45
CA THR A 190 -10.59 -7.78 10.41
C THR A 190 -9.69 -8.91 9.93
N PHE A 191 -9.98 -9.53 8.78
CA PHE A 191 -8.97 -10.41 8.17
C PHE A 191 -8.98 -10.28 6.65
N GLU A 192 -7.82 -9.88 6.13
CA GLU A 192 -7.53 -9.71 4.71
C GLU A 192 -7.82 -11.01 3.95
N ARG A 193 -8.46 -10.88 2.77
CA ARG A 193 -8.57 -12.01 1.85
C ARG A 193 -7.15 -12.41 1.40
N PRO A 194 -6.85 -13.71 1.25
CA PRO A 194 -5.57 -14.15 0.70
C PRO A 194 -5.30 -13.46 -0.64
N ARG A 195 -4.18 -12.74 -0.74
CA ARG A 195 -3.79 -12.03 -1.97
C ARG A 195 -3.79 -12.97 -3.17
N ARG A 196 -4.55 -12.59 -4.21
CA ARG A 196 -4.69 -13.35 -5.45
C ARG A 196 -3.35 -13.41 -6.18
N LYS A 197 -3.04 -14.55 -6.79
CA LYS A 197 -1.81 -14.73 -7.58
C LYS A 197 -1.98 -14.01 -8.92
N TRP A 198 -0.93 -13.33 -9.38
CA TRP A 198 -0.89 -12.67 -10.69
C TRP A 198 -1.33 -13.61 -11.83
N SER A 199 -0.88 -14.86 -11.82
CA SER A 199 -1.28 -15.92 -12.76
C SER A 199 -2.79 -16.14 -12.86
N ASN A 200 -3.54 -15.84 -11.79
CA ASN A 200 -4.98 -16.02 -11.73
C ASN A 200 -5.75 -14.74 -12.13
N GLU A 201 -5.05 -13.63 -12.33
CA GLU A 201 -5.61 -12.31 -12.68
C GLU A 201 -5.28 -11.91 -14.13
N VAL A 202 -4.17 -12.41 -14.70
CA VAL A 202 -3.73 -12.11 -16.08
C VAL A 202 -4.80 -12.45 -17.13
N SER A 203 -5.54 -13.52 -16.93
CA SER A 203 -6.60 -13.99 -17.84
C SER A 203 -7.94 -13.26 -17.66
N LYS A 204 -8.06 -12.35 -16.70
CA LYS A 204 -9.31 -11.63 -16.41
C LYS A 204 -9.38 -10.22 -17.01
N SER A 205 -8.23 -9.60 -17.30
CA SER A 205 -8.14 -8.26 -17.88
C SER A 205 -7.30 -8.25 -19.14
N THR A 206 -7.79 -7.55 -20.16
CA THR A 206 -7.10 -7.31 -21.44
C THR A 206 -5.80 -6.53 -21.26
N LEU A 207 -5.67 -5.70 -20.22
CA LEU A 207 -4.44 -4.96 -19.91
C LEU A 207 -3.37 -5.88 -19.30
N SER A 208 -3.74 -6.73 -18.33
CA SER A 208 -2.81 -7.68 -17.70
C SER A 208 -2.27 -8.71 -18.67
N SER A 209 -3.07 -9.10 -19.67
CA SER A 209 -2.63 -9.95 -20.78
C SER A 209 -1.63 -9.24 -21.71
N ARG A 210 -1.83 -7.94 -21.99
CA ARG A 210 -0.90 -7.15 -22.81
C ARG A 210 0.45 -6.95 -22.12
N LEU A 211 0.45 -6.58 -20.84
CA LEU A 211 1.68 -6.40 -20.05
C LEU A 211 2.45 -7.72 -19.84
N HIS A 212 1.76 -8.87 -19.81
CA HIS A 212 2.42 -10.18 -19.78
C HIS A 212 3.07 -10.54 -21.13
N GLY A 213 2.42 -10.20 -22.24
CA GLY A 213 2.95 -10.42 -23.59
C GLY A 213 4.14 -9.53 -23.94
N GLU A 214 4.15 -8.28 -23.45
CA GLU A 214 5.29 -7.37 -23.64
C GLU A 214 6.56 -7.87 -22.91
N LYS A 215 6.42 -8.60 -21.80
CA LYS A 215 7.55 -9.22 -21.10
C LYS A 215 8.13 -10.46 -21.78
N GLU A 216 7.32 -11.18 -22.56
CA GLU A 216 7.80 -12.38 -23.29
C GLU A 216 8.49 -12.02 -24.62
N GLY A 217 8.36 -10.77 -25.08
CA GLY A 217 8.99 -10.27 -26.31
C GLY A 217 10.38 -9.64 -26.13
N GLU A 218 10.91 -9.59 -24.90
CA GLU A 218 12.18 -8.92 -24.58
C GLU A 218 13.27 -9.89 -24.09
N ASN A 219 13.32 -11.09 -24.69
CA ASN A 219 14.37 -12.08 -24.45
C ASN A 219 14.91 -12.69 -25.77
#